data_AF-A0A094IPR7-F1
#
_entry.id   AF-A0A094IPR7-F1
#
_cell.length_a   1.000
_cell.length_b   1.000
_cell.length_c   1.000
_cell.angle_alpha   90.00
_cell.angle_beta   90.00
_cell.angle_gamma   90.00
#
_symmetry.space_group_name_H-M   'P 1'
#
loop_
_entity.id
_entity.type
_entity.pdbx_description
1 polymer ?
#
loop_
_entity_poly.entity_id
_entity_poly.type
_entity_poly.pdbx_seq_one_letter_code
_entity_poly.pdbx_strand_id
1 'polypeptide(L)'
;MKQLVIVTCIALTATSATAQVFNEDVSETIVLEGEINEVVYDAISPEPLTVAGQRFRATIAVNRYAALEYDLPQIRQYFDAVASIVFEVFDAQGMPVDLPIETHCDDTVYADAFGNRLAYAYLSDGQIDSASYAIQNTTRDNSFLSCGFRLTEVQPTLFNDTVGFPIPLEGDTVANFRFRVESGSMPVNNPTGIFYGEVEQITVSGFDSDGDGIADELDACGISITAETVAFDGWYETGVTNYVDESGCSIMDLYAACEAEAEAQPAIPAGPVFSAYSGPSYCETQVVYGLQIDGVIDYTESRMLRNALYNYHRSGGNGPS
;
A
#
# COMPACT_ATOMS: atom_id res chain seq x y z
N MET A 1 -12.76 -31.42 -66.29
CA MET A 1 -13.17 -30.55 -65.17
C MET A 1 -12.38 -30.98 -63.93
N LYS A 2 -11.40 -30.19 -63.50
CA LYS A 2 -10.66 -30.43 -62.25
C LYS A 2 -11.06 -29.33 -61.27
N GLN A 3 -11.73 -29.71 -60.18
CA GLN A 3 -12.10 -28.80 -59.09
C GLN A 3 -10.86 -28.46 -58.27
N LEU A 4 -10.59 -27.16 -58.14
CA LEU A 4 -9.56 -26.60 -57.28
C LEU A 4 -10.19 -26.37 -55.90
N VAL A 5 -9.74 -27.12 -54.89
CA VAL A 5 -10.12 -26.92 -53.49
C VAL A 5 -9.14 -25.92 -52.88
N ILE A 6 -9.61 -24.71 -52.58
CA ILE A 6 -8.86 -23.68 -51.86
C ILE A 6 -9.10 -23.93 -50.37
N VAL A 7 -8.06 -24.36 -49.65
CA VAL A 7 -8.04 -24.48 -48.19
C VAL A 7 -7.57 -23.15 -47.64
N THR A 8 -8.48 -22.42 -47.01
CA THR A 8 -8.20 -21.14 -46.34
C THR A 8 -7.69 -21.44 -44.94
N CYS A 9 -6.38 -21.28 -44.70
CA CYS A 9 -5.80 -21.29 -43.36
C CYS A 9 -6.17 -19.99 -42.64
N ILE A 10 -7.04 -20.09 -41.63
CA ILE A 10 -7.29 -19.01 -40.68
C ILE A 10 -6.13 -19.02 -39.68
N ALA A 11 -5.24 -18.04 -39.77
CA ALA A 11 -4.20 -17.83 -38.79
C ALA A 11 -4.83 -17.26 -37.50
N LEU A 12 -4.90 -18.06 -36.44
CA LEU A 12 -5.11 -17.54 -35.09
C LEU A 12 -3.86 -16.75 -34.69
N THR A 13 -3.93 -15.43 -34.76
CA THR A 13 -2.98 -14.56 -34.08
C THR A 13 -3.28 -14.64 -32.60
N ALA A 14 -2.50 -15.43 -31.86
CA ALA A 14 -2.47 -15.36 -30.41
C ALA A 14 -2.00 -13.95 -30.04
N THR A 15 -2.91 -13.12 -29.55
CA THR A 15 -2.57 -11.90 -28.84
C THR A 15 -1.79 -12.33 -27.60
N SER A 16 -0.46 -12.22 -27.67
CA SER A 16 0.39 -12.26 -26.50
C SER A 16 -0.06 -11.12 -25.60
N ALA A 17 -0.82 -11.44 -24.55
CA ALA A 17 -1.02 -10.53 -23.44
C ALA A 17 0.39 -10.19 -22.94
N THR A 18 0.85 -8.98 -23.23
CA THR A 18 1.99 -8.41 -22.54
C THR A 18 1.57 -8.39 -21.09
N ALA A 19 2.18 -9.27 -20.27
CA ALA A 19 2.14 -9.11 -18.83
C ALA A 19 2.61 -7.68 -18.58
N GLN A 20 1.70 -6.81 -18.19
CA GLN A 20 2.10 -5.54 -17.61
C GLN A 20 2.97 -5.93 -16.43
N VAL A 21 4.23 -5.51 -16.51
CA VAL A 21 5.11 -5.48 -15.35
C VAL A 21 4.36 -4.60 -14.37
N PHE A 22 3.68 -5.21 -13.40
CA PHE A 22 3.13 -4.49 -12.27
C PHE A 22 4.31 -3.76 -11.66
N ASN A 23 4.19 -2.45 -11.60
CA ASN A 23 5.24 -1.55 -11.13
C ASN A 23 5.68 -2.04 -9.74
N GLU A 24 6.98 -2.21 -9.54
CA GLU A 24 7.63 -2.80 -8.35
C GLU A 24 7.40 -2.02 -7.04
N ASP A 25 6.52 -1.01 -7.01
CA ASP A 25 6.48 0.00 -5.96
C ASP A 25 5.30 -0.14 -4.99
N VAL A 26 4.45 -1.16 -5.10
CA VAL A 26 3.39 -1.35 -4.09
C VAL A 26 4.01 -1.98 -2.84
N SER A 27 4.52 -1.10 -1.98
CA SER A 27 5.06 -1.44 -0.68
C SER A 27 4.14 -0.94 0.42
N GLU A 28 3.64 -1.86 1.25
CA GLU A 28 3.06 -1.50 2.53
C GLU A 28 4.18 -1.25 3.53
N THR A 29 3.98 -0.31 4.44
CA THR A 29 4.91 -0.06 5.54
C THR A 29 4.30 -0.55 6.85
N ILE A 30 4.98 -1.49 7.50
CA ILE A 30 4.66 -1.99 8.82
C ILE A 30 5.60 -1.30 9.82
N VAL A 31 5.04 -0.51 10.74
CA VAL A 31 5.76 0.12 11.85
C VAL A 31 5.39 -0.60 13.14
N LEU A 32 6.41 -1.10 13.84
CA LEU A 32 6.27 -1.82 15.10
C LEU A 32 6.99 -1.03 16.19
N GLU A 33 6.30 -0.73 17.29
CA GLU A 33 6.88 -0.02 18.43
C GLU A 33 6.67 -0.84 19.71
N GLY A 34 7.65 -0.79 20.61
CA GLY A 34 7.58 -1.54 21.87
C GLY A 34 8.83 -1.40 22.73
N GLU A 35 9.10 -2.41 23.56
CA GLU A 35 10.21 -2.44 24.52
C GLU A 35 11.16 -3.63 24.28
N ILE A 36 12.46 -3.39 24.45
CA ILE A 36 13.50 -4.42 24.35
C ILE A 36 13.69 -5.08 25.72
N ASN A 37 13.56 -6.39 25.79
CA ASN A 37 13.74 -7.17 27.01
C ASN A 37 15.16 -7.73 27.15
N GLU A 38 15.75 -8.19 26.04
CA GLU A 38 17.05 -8.87 26.03
C GLU A 38 17.81 -8.56 24.75
N VAL A 39 19.14 -8.42 24.87
CA VAL A 39 20.04 -8.32 23.71
C VAL A 39 21.20 -9.28 23.86
N VAL A 40 21.49 -10.00 22.79
CA VAL A 40 22.59 -10.96 22.68
C VAL A 40 23.51 -10.54 21.55
N TYR A 41 24.80 -10.36 21.85
CA TYR A 41 25.85 -10.08 20.87
C TYR A 41 26.84 -11.25 20.80
N ASP A 42 27.11 -11.76 19.60
CA ASP A 42 27.93 -12.97 19.42
C ASP A 42 29.43 -12.67 19.16
N ALA A 43 29.85 -11.40 19.00
CA ALA A 43 31.26 -11.10 18.69
C ALA A 43 31.77 -9.74 19.17
N ILE A 44 32.92 -9.78 19.88
CA ILE A 44 34.01 -8.78 19.93
C ILE A 44 33.64 -7.33 20.37
N SER A 45 32.43 -7.04 20.85
CA SER A 45 32.21 -5.78 21.57
C SER A 45 32.66 -5.94 23.04
N PRO A 46 33.66 -5.18 23.53
CA PRO A 46 34.17 -5.34 24.89
C PRO A 46 33.20 -4.84 25.98
N GLU A 47 32.11 -4.16 25.62
CA GLU A 47 31.08 -3.76 26.57
C GLU A 47 29.68 -4.09 26.03
N PRO A 48 28.84 -4.82 26.81
CA PRO A 48 27.44 -5.00 26.46
C PRO A 48 26.75 -3.65 26.53
N LEU A 49 26.27 -3.14 25.39
CA LEU A 49 25.34 -2.01 25.40
C LEU A 49 24.06 -2.47 26.11
N THR A 50 23.77 -1.91 27.28
CA THR A 50 22.54 -2.21 28.01
C THR A 50 21.40 -1.41 27.40
N VAL A 51 20.78 -1.95 26.36
CA VAL A 51 19.54 -1.40 25.76
C VAL A 51 18.28 -2.15 26.22
N ALA A 52 18.43 -3.12 27.13
CA ALA A 52 17.27 -3.71 27.81
C ALA A 52 16.51 -2.63 28.59
N GLY A 53 15.18 -2.61 28.45
CA GLY A 53 14.29 -1.58 28.97
C GLY A 53 14.17 -0.32 28.10
N GLN A 54 14.85 -0.26 26.95
CA GLN A 54 14.70 0.83 26.00
C GLN A 54 13.57 0.56 25.01
N ARG A 55 13.03 1.63 24.43
CA ARG A 55 12.01 1.50 23.39
C ARG A 55 12.65 1.25 22.04
N PHE A 56 11.95 0.57 21.14
CA PHE A 56 12.38 0.43 19.76
C PHE A 56 11.29 0.85 18.79
N ARG A 57 11.71 1.14 17.57
CA ARG A 57 10.84 1.23 16.39
C ARG A 57 11.45 0.36 15.30
N ALA A 58 10.66 -0.53 14.73
CA ALA A 58 11.01 -1.27 13.53
C ALA A 58 10.09 -0.84 12.39
N THR A 59 10.68 -0.39 11.28
CA THR A 59 9.96 -0.02 10.07
C THR A 59 10.31 -1.03 8.98
N ILE A 60 9.30 -1.74 8.48
CA ILE A 60 9.45 -2.82 7.49
C ILE A 60 8.63 -2.46 6.26
N ALA A 61 9.27 -2.25 5.12
CA ALA A 61 8.58 -2.09 3.85
C ALA A 61 8.44 -3.46 3.16
N VAL A 62 7.20 -3.85 2.83
CA VAL A 62 6.89 -5.17 2.25
C VAL A 62 6.07 -5.05 0.98
N ASN A 63 6.32 -5.92 0.01
CA ASN A 63 5.43 -6.14 -1.12
C ASN A 63 4.46 -7.28 -0.77
N ARG A 64 3.23 -6.93 -0.37
CA ARG A 64 2.22 -7.92 0.00
C ARG A 64 1.76 -8.81 -1.16
N TYR A 65 2.00 -8.37 -2.39
CA TYR A 65 1.67 -9.10 -3.62
C TYR A 65 2.82 -9.98 -4.11
N ALA A 66 3.89 -10.08 -3.32
CA ALA A 66 5.03 -10.93 -3.61
C ALA A 66 4.61 -12.37 -3.93
N ALA A 67 5.31 -12.97 -4.89
CA ALA A 67 4.99 -14.31 -5.36
C ALA A 67 5.22 -15.34 -4.25
N LEU A 68 4.21 -16.19 -4.02
CA LEU A 68 4.31 -17.34 -3.14
C LEU A 68 5.23 -18.39 -3.77
N GLU A 69 6.39 -18.62 -3.17
CA GLU A 69 7.38 -19.59 -3.63
C GLU A 69 7.10 -21.00 -3.08
N TYR A 70 6.78 -21.08 -1.78
CA TYR A 70 6.43 -22.33 -1.12
C TYR A 70 5.12 -22.19 -0.35
N ASP A 71 4.23 -23.17 -0.50
CA ASP A 71 2.96 -23.31 0.24
C ASP A 71 2.91 -24.70 0.88
N LEU A 72 3.44 -24.80 2.10
CA LEU A 72 3.44 -26.02 2.90
C LEU A 72 2.44 -25.85 4.06
N PRO A 73 1.89 -26.95 4.62
CA PRO A 73 0.87 -26.86 5.66
C PRO A 73 1.26 -26.04 6.90
N GLN A 74 2.55 -25.93 7.21
CA GLN A 74 3.08 -25.20 8.37
C GLN A 74 3.80 -23.90 8.01
N ILE A 75 4.06 -23.65 6.71
CA ILE A 75 4.87 -22.51 6.30
C ILE A 75 4.53 -22.07 4.88
N ARG A 76 4.36 -20.76 4.71
CA ARG A 76 4.34 -20.09 3.42
C ARG A 76 5.56 -19.19 3.30
N GLN A 77 6.17 -19.17 2.11
CA GLN A 77 7.34 -18.33 1.81
C GLN A 77 7.05 -17.48 0.58
N TYR A 78 7.30 -16.18 0.71
CA TYR A 78 7.12 -15.18 -0.34
C TYR A 78 8.49 -14.66 -0.77
N PHE A 79 8.74 -14.65 -2.07
CA PHE A 79 9.99 -14.19 -2.66
C PHE A 79 9.87 -12.74 -3.13
N ASP A 80 10.94 -11.96 -2.95
CA ASP A 80 10.98 -10.52 -3.21
C ASP A 80 9.89 -9.73 -2.46
N ALA A 81 9.69 -10.12 -1.19
CA ALA A 81 8.59 -9.65 -0.36
C ALA A 81 8.96 -8.49 0.57
N VAL A 82 10.26 -8.23 0.78
CA VAL A 82 10.75 -7.25 1.77
C VAL A 82 11.67 -6.28 1.05
N ALA A 83 11.28 -5.01 0.98
CA ALA A 83 12.06 -3.95 0.37
C ALA A 83 13.09 -3.37 1.36
N SER A 84 12.70 -3.17 2.62
CA SER A 84 13.60 -2.66 3.65
C SER A 84 13.22 -3.12 5.06
N ILE A 85 14.21 -3.14 5.95
CA ILE A 85 14.03 -3.29 7.39
C ILE A 85 14.92 -2.25 8.07
N VAL A 86 14.31 -1.36 8.86
CA VAL A 86 15.02 -0.38 9.69
C VAL A 86 14.67 -0.63 11.15
N PHE A 87 15.68 -0.80 12.00
CA PHE A 87 15.49 -1.01 13.44
C PHE A 87 16.21 0.08 14.24
N GLU A 88 15.45 0.88 14.97
CA GLU A 88 15.92 2.00 15.76
C GLU A 88 15.62 1.78 17.24
N VAL A 89 16.52 2.25 18.10
CA VAL A 89 16.38 2.16 19.57
C VAL A 89 16.37 3.56 20.15
N PHE A 90 15.51 3.80 21.14
CA PHE A 90 15.31 5.10 21.77
C PHE A 90 15.48 4.99 23.28
N ASP A 91 16.18 5.95 23.86
CA ASP A 91 16.31 6.06 25.32
C ASP A 91 15.00 6.52 25.99
N ALA A 92 15.02 6.63 27.32
CA ALA A 92 13.85 7.06 28.09
C ALA A 92 13.39 8.49 27.81
N GLN A 93 14.21 9.30 27.13
CA GLN A 93 13.91 10.66 26.71
C GLN A 93 13.42 10.72 25.25
N GLY A 94 13.34 9.57 24.56
CA GLY A 94 12.97 9.48 23.16
C GLY A 94 14.09 9.87 22.20
N MET A 95 15.34 9.92 22.66
CA MET A 95 16.49 10.20 21.80
C MET A 95 17.02 8.89 21.18
N PRO A 96 17.42 8.90 19.89
CA PRO A 96 17.98 7.71 19.26
C PRO A 96 19.27 7.27 19.94
N VAL A 97 19.44 5.95 20.08
CA VAL A 97 20.60 5.28 20.66
C VAL A 97 21.42 4.67 19.54
N ASP A 98 22.67 5.13 19.38
CA ASP A 98 23.60 4.59 18.40
C ASP A 98 23.98 3.15 18.77
N LEU A 99 23.61 2.20 17.89
CA LEU A 99 24.00 0.81 18.03
C LEU A 99 25.36 0.56 17.35
N PRO A 100 26.21 -0.33 17.89
CA PRO A 100 27.52 -0.64 17.31
C PRO A 100 27.44 -1.57 16.07
N ILE A 101 26.24 -1.75 15.52
CA ILE A 101 25.92 -2.65 14.41
C ILE A 101 24.99 -1.90 13.45
N GLU A 102 25.16 -2.14 12.15
CA GLU A 102 24.24 -1.63 11.14
C GLU A 102 22.85 -2.23 11.35
N THR A 103 21.83 -1.39 11.48
CA THR A 103 20.44 -1.82 11.68
C THR A 103 19.49 -1.30 10.59
N HIS A 104 20.05 -0.64 9.58
CA HIS A 104 19.35 -0.26 8.35
C HIS A 104 19.71 -1.24 7.24
N CYS A 105 18.71 -2.00 6.80
CA CYS A 105 18.83 -2.94 5.70
C CYS A 105 17.93 -2.51 4.55
N ASP A 106 18.47 -1.71 3.65
CA ASP A 106 17.79 -1.15 2.48
C ASP A 106 18.76 -0.95 1.28
N ASP A 107 18.22 -0.49 0.16
CA ASP A 107 18.97 -0.32 -1.09
C ASP A 107 20.00 0.81 -1.08
N THR A 108 19.99 1.66 -0.04
CA THR A 108 21.05 2.65 0.18
C THR A 108 22.34 1.98 0.68
N VAL A 109 22.21 0.85 1.39
CA VAL A 109 23.33 0.08 1.95
C VAL A 109 23.81 -1.01 0.97
N TYR A 110 22.89 -1.63 0.25
CA TYR A 110 23.20 -2.75 -0.65
C TYR A 110 23.88 -2.33 -1.96
N ALA A 111 24.71 -3.22 -2.49
CA ALA A 111 25.43 -3.05 -3.76
C ALA A 111 24.53 -3.28 -4.98
N ASP A 112 23.56 -4.17 -4.84
CA ASP A 112 22.58 -4.52 -5.85
C ASP A 112 21.19 -4.68 -5.21
N ALA A 113 20.15 -4.67 -6.05
CA ALA A 113 18.78 -4.96 -5.61
C ALA A 113 18.51 -6.48 -5.49
N PHE A 114 19.48 -7.33 -5.86
CA PHE A 114 19.29 -8.77 -6.00
C PHE A 114 19.68 -9.52 -4.71
N GLY A 115 19.04 -9.16 -3.62
CA GLY A 115 19.18 -9.85 -2.33
C GLY A 115 18.15 -10.97 -2.14
N ASN A 116 18.34 -11.81 -1.12
CA ASN A 116 17.22 -12.64 -0.66
C ASN A 116 16.33 -11.76 0.20
N ARG A 117 15.16 -11.43 -0.34
CA ARG A 117 14.13 -10.57 0.26
C ARG A 117 12.90 -11.43 0.51
N LEU A 118 12.77 -11.98 1.69
CA LEU A 118 11.83 -13.07 1.98
C LEU A 118 10.86 -12.67 3.09
N ALA A 119 9.60 -13.04 2.91
CA ALA A 119 8.63 -13.07 4.01
C ALA A 119 8.19 -14.51 4.25
N TYR A 120 8.00 -14.87 5.50
CA TYR A 120 7.53 -16.18 5.94
C TYR A 120 6.28 -16.02 6.78
N ALA A 121 5.24 -16.78 6.47
CA ALA A 121 4.12 -17.00 7.38
C ALA A 121 4.25 -18.40 7.97
N TYR A 122 4.35 -18.51 9.29
CA TYR A 122 4.28 -19.78 10.00
C TYR A 122 2.82 -20.03 10.39
N LEU A 123 2.36 -21.27 10.15
CA LEU A 123 0.97 -21.63 10.35
C LEU A 123 0.83 -22.67 11.46
N SER A 124 -0.13 -22.43 12.36
CA SER A 124 -0.64 -23.38 13.33
C SER A 124 -2.14 -23.53 13.12
N ASP A 125 -2.61 -24.77 12.94
CA ASP A 125 -4.01 -25.08 12.62
C ASP A 125 -4.59 -24.30 11.41
N GLY A 126 -3.73 -23.97 10.44
CA GLY A 126 -4.09 -23.25 9.22
C GLY A 126 -4.21 -21.73 9.38
N GLN A 127 -3.97 -21.20 10.59
CA GLN A 127 -3.90 -19.77 10.87
C GLN A 127 -2.45 -19.34 11.04
N ILE A 128 -2.14 -18.09 10.70
CA ILE A 128 -0.79 -17.54 10.85
C ILE A 128 -0.55 -17.23 12.33
N ASP A 129 0.43 -17.89 12.96
CA ASP A 129 0.79 -17.68 14.38
C ASP A 129 2.07 -16.83 14.53
N SER A 130 2.86 -16.74 13.47
CA SER A 130 4.11 -16.00 13.44
C SER A 130 4.45 -15.58 12.01
N ALA A 131 5.07 -14.42 11.89
CA ALA A 131 5.62 -13.92 10.63
C ALA A 131 7.12 -13.64 10.77
N SER A 132 7.87 -13.81 9.70
CA SER A 132 9.27 -13.36 9.63
C SER A 132 9.52 -12.61 8.34
N TYR A 133 10.12 -11.44 8.45
CA TYR A 133 10.56 -10.61 7.33
C TYR A 133 12.07 -10.61 7.34
N ALA A 134 12.70 -10.94 6.22
CA ALA A 134 14.14 -11.07 6.14
C ALA A 134 14.67 -10.45 4.84
N ILE A 135 15.76 -9.72 4.96
CA ILE A 135 16.51 -9.20 3.83
C ILE A 135 17.99 -9.51 4.08
N GLN A 136 18.64 -10.08 3.06
CA GLN A 136 20.07 -10.33 3.11
C GLN A 136 20.70 -10.06 1.75
N ASN A 137 21.78 -9.30 1.76
CA ASN A 137 22.50 -9.00 0.53
C ASN A 137 23.95 -8.59 0.80
N THR A 138 24.71 -8.43 -0.28
CA THR A 138 26.04 -7.84 -0.29
C THR A 138 25.92 -6.32 -0.28
N THR A 139 26.62 -5.68 0.65
CA THR A 139 26.71 -4.23 0.79
C THR A 139 27.66 -3.63 -0.25
N ARG A 140 27.61 -2.30 -0.43
CA ARG A 140 28.50 -1.58 -1.38
C ARG A 140 29.99 -1.71 -1.09
N ASP A 141 30.36 -1.97 0.16
CA ASP A 141 31.74 -2.25 0.57
C ASP A 141 32.12 -3.74 0.43
N ASN A 142 31.26 -4.54 -0.21
CA ASN A 142 31.43 -5.97 -0.45
C ASN A 142 31.50 -6.79 0.86
N SER A 143 30.81 -6.33 1.90
CA SER A 143 30.50 -7.12 3.10
C SER A 143 29.11 -7.75 2.98
N PHE A 144 28.79 -8.69 3.87
CA PHE A 144 27.48 -9.31 3.97
C PHE A 144 26.69 -8.58 5.06
N LEU A 145 25.41 -8.30 4.78
CA LEU A 145 24.47 -7.78 5.76
C LEU A 145 23.14 -8.53 5.63
N SER A 146 22.66 -9.06 6.76
CA SER A 146 21.36 -9.71 6.88
C SER A 146 20.59 -9.12 8.05
N CYS A 147 19.39 -8.61 7.79
CA CYS A 147 18.40 -8.28 8.80
C CYS A 147 17.24 -9.26 8.73
N GLY A 148 16.74 -9.66 9.90
CA GLY A 148 15.55 -10.47 10.03
C GLY A 148 14.72 -10.01 11.22
N PHE A 149 13.45 -9.69 10.98
CA PHE A 149 12.49 -9.37 12.02
C PHE A 149 11.45 -10.47 12.08
N ARG A 150 11.30 -11.11 13.24
CA ARG A 150 10.27 -12.12 13.48
C ARG A 150 9.29 -11.62 14.51
N LEU A 151 8.01 -11.75 14.21
CA LEU A 151 6.88 -11.46 15.08
C LEU A 151 6.19 -12.78 15.43
N THR A 152 5.93 -13.00 16.72
CA THR A 152 5.25 -14.20 17.22
C THR A 152 4.08 -13.79 18.11
N GLU A 153 2.92 -14.34 17.79
CA GLU A 153 1.68 -14.08 18.48
C GLU A 153 1.74 -14.49 19.97
N VAL A 154 1.30 -13.59 20.86
CA VAL A 154 1.07 -13.88 22.28
C VAL A 154 -0.42 -13.95 22.59
N GLN A 155 -1.24 -13.18 21.87
CA GLN A 155 -2.70 -13.19 21.95
C GLN A 155 -3.31 -13.54 20.59
N PRO A 156 -4.36 -14.37 20.51
CA PRO A 156 -4.97 -14.76 19.25
C PRO A 156 -5.50 -13.57 18.43
N THR A 157 -5.30 -13.69 17.11
CA THR A 157 -5.53 -12.77 15.98
C THR A 157 -4.53 -11.62 15.83
N LEU A 158 -3.23 -11.92 15.71
CA LEU A 158 -2.23 -10.92 15.32
C LEU A 158 -2.21 -10.64 13.81
N PHE A 159 -2.61 -11.59 12.98
CA PHE A 159 -2.51 -11.50 11.52
C PHE A 159 -3.89 -11.61 10.87
N ASN A 160 -4.06 -10.92 9.74
CA ASN A 160 -5.25 -11.07 8.92
C ASN A 160 -5.13 -12.36 8.07
N ASP A 161 -5.95 -13.37 8.37
CA ASP A 161 -5.94 -14.65 7.66
C ASP A 161 -6.54 -14.58 6.25
N THR A 162 -7.24 -13.50 5.91
CA THR A 162 -7.88 -13.32 4.60
C THR A 162 -6.91 -12.91 3.48
N VAL A 163 -5.78 -12.27 3.83
CA VAL A 163 -4.89 -11.63 2.85
C VAL A 163 -3.84 -12.60 2.28
N GLY A 164 -3.74 -13.81 2.84
CA GLY A 164 -2.76 -14.82 2.42
C GLY A 164 -1.33 -14.49 2.85
N PHE A 165 -0.86 -13.27 2.59
CA PHE A 165 0.40 -12.70 3.06
C PHE A 165 0.33 -12.34 4.57
N PRO A 166 1.42 -12.53 5.34
CA PRO A 166 1.41 -12.29 6.78
C PRO A 166 1.52 -10.79 7.10
N ILE A 167 0.43 -10.03 6.99
CA ILE A 167 0.34 -8.64 7.45
C ILE A 167 -0.26 -8.63 8.88
N PRO A 168 0.40 -8.01 9.86
CA PRO A 168 -0.17 -7.89 11.20
C PRO A 168 -1.37 -6.92 11.19
N LEU A 169 -2.33 -7.12 12.08
CA LEU A 169 -3.43 -6.19 12.28
C LEU A 169 -2.92 -4.90 12.94
N GLU A 170 -3.43 -3.75 12.49
CA GLU A 170 -3.15 -2.45 13.08
C GLU A 170 -3.76 -2.32 14.48
N GLY A 171 -3.05 -1.64 15.38
CA GLY A 171 -3.54 -1.23 16.70
C GLY A 171 -2.61 -1.59 17.86
N ASP A 172 -3.12 -1.38 19.07
CA ASP A 172 -2.47 -1.80 20.30
C ASP A 172 -2.47 -3.32 20.40
N THR A 173 -1.31 -3.92 20.68
CA THR A 173 -1.15 -5.37 20.76
C THR A 173 -0.13 -5.78 21.81
N VAL A 174 -0.01 -7.09 22.03
CA VAL A 174 1.12 -7.69 22.74
C VAL A 174 1.61 -8.84 21.89
N ALA A 175 2.78 -8.67 21.29
CA ALA A 175 3.42 -9.70 20.48
C ALA A 175 4.90 -9.79 20.81
N ASN A 176 5.45 -11.00 20.84
CA ASN A 176 6.89 -11.17 21.01
C ASN A 176 7.58 -10.84 19.69
N PHE A 177 8.68 -10.10 19.74
CA PHE A 177 9.54 -9.94 18.59
C PHE A 177 10.93 -10.52 18.81
N ARG A 178 11.57 -10.84 17.69
CA ARG A 178 13.00 -11.13 17.60
C ARG A 178 13.56 -10.41 16.37
N PHE A 179 14.42 -9.44 16.59
CA PHE A 179 15.22 -8.84 15.52
C PHE A 179 16.61 -9.46 15.54
N ARG A 180 17.08 -9.97 14.41
CA ARG A 180 18.43 -10.50 14.21
C ARG A 180 19.09 -9.69 13.12
N VAL A 181 20.28 -9.19 13.40
CA VAL A 181 21.14 -8.60 12.38
C VAL A 181 22.51 -9.24 12.42
N GLU A 182 23.05 -9.52 11.24
CA GLU A 182 24.35 -10.11 11.02
C GLU A 182 25.07 -9.28 9.97
N SER A 183 26.23 -8.73 10.31
CA SER A 183 27.06 -7.96 9.39
C SER A 183 28.50 -8.46 9.40
N GLY A 184 29.20 -8.43 8.27
CA GLY A 184 30.63 -8.69 8.25
C GLY A 184 31.19 -9.21 6.93
N SER A 185 32.52 -9.27 6.85
CA SER A 185 33.23 -9.76 5.67
C SER A 185 33.40 -11.28 5.77
N MET A 186 32.77 -12.05 4.86
CA MET A 186 33.09 -13.47 4.74
C MET A 186 34.60 -13.66 4.52
N PRO A 187 35.29 -14.58 5.23
CA PRO A 187 34.79 -15.65 6.11
C PRO A 187 34.96 -15.38 7.62
N VAL A 188 35.07 -14.12 8.05
CA VAL A 188 35.33 -13.75 9.45
C VAL A 188 34.03 -13.89 10.27
N ASN A 189 34.14 -14.14 11.58
CA ASN A 189 32.99 -14.10 12.49
C ASN A 189 32.26 -12.76 12.33
N ASN A 190 31.05 -12.81 11.78
CA ASN A 190 30.20 -11.65 11.57
C ASN A 190 29.65 -11.19 12.93
N PRO A 191 29.85 -9.92 13.36
CA PRO A 191 29.06 -9.37 14.45
C PRO A 191 27.58 -9.65 14.23
N THR A 192 27.00 -10.38 15.19
CA THR A 192 25.57 -10.68 15.22
C THR A 192 24.98 -10.00 16.44
N GLY A 193 23.93 -9.20 16.23
CA GLY A 193 23.07 -8.68 17.28
C GLY A 193 21.72 -9.37 17.21
N ILE A 194 21.22 -9.85 18.34
CA ILE A 194 19.87 -10.41 18.46
C ILE A 194 19.15 -9.67 19.57
N PHE A 195 18.03 -9.06 19.23
CA PHE A 195 17.18 -8.28 20.12
C PHE A 195 15.87 -9.03 20.31
N TYR A 196 15.41 -9.09 21.55
CA TYR A 196 14.15 -9.70 21.93
C TYR A 196 13.34 -8.70 22.75
N GLY A 197 12.02 -8.77 22.62
CA GLY A 197 11.14 -7.95 23.45
C GLY A 197 9.69 -8.10 23.05
N GLU A 198 8.90 -7.09 23.38
CA GLU A 198 7.47 -7.05 23.15
C GLU A 198 7.11 -5.86 22.26
N VAL A 199 6.29 -6.11 21.24
CA VAL A 199 5.62 -5.09 20.43
C VAL A 199 4.34 -4.71 21.16
N GLU A 200 4.14 -3.41 21.35
CA GLU A 200 2.99 -2.82 22.02
C GLU A 200 2.04 -2.14 21.02
N GLN A 201 2.57 -1.65 19.91
CA GLN A 201 1.81 -0.92 18.89
C GLN A 201 2.26 -1.33 17.49
N ILE A 202 1.28 -1.56 16.61
CA ILE A 202 1.48 -1.82 15.19
C ILE A 202 0.71 -0.78 14.39
N THR A 203 1.41 -0.13 13.47
CA THR A 203 0.81 0.72 12.44
C THR A 203 1.10 0.08 11.08
N VAL A 204 0.08 -0.12 10.26
CA VAL A 204 0.25 -0.58 8.88
C VAL A 204 -0.30 0.51 7.98
N SER A 205 0.56 1.11 7.16
CA SER A 205 0.14 2.04 6.14
C SER A 205 0.30 1.39 4.77
N GLY A 206 -0.81 1.28 4.05
CA GLY A 206 -0.80 0.90 2.64
C GLY A 206 -0.17 1.98 1.77
N PHE A 207 0.10 1.64 0.51
CA PHE A 207 0.53 2.61 -0.48
C PHE A 207 -0.68 3.46 -0.87
N ASP A 208 -0.52 4.78 -0.85
CA ASP A 208 -1.54 5.76 -1.24
C ASP A 208 -0.93 6.52 -2.44
N SER A 209 -1.24 6.02 -3.64
CA SER A 209 -0.61 6.43 -4.90
C SER A 209 -0.88 7.87 -5.28
N ASP A 210 -2.06 8.38 -4.92
CA ASP A 210 -2.58 9.69 -5.32
C ASP A 210 -2.59 10.71 -4.17
N GLY A 211 -2.31 10.27 -2.95
CA GLY A 211 -2.11 11.08 -1.75
C GLY A 211 -3.42 11.59 -1.14
N ASP A 212 -4.50 10.85 -1.33
CA ASP A 212 -5.84 11.23 -0.88
C ASP A 212 -6.12 10.85 0.60
N GLY A 213 -5.20 10.08 1.19
CA GLY A 213 -5.24 9.61 2.57
C GLY A 213 -5.86 8.22 2.74
N ILE A 214 -6.27 7.56 1.66
CA ILE A 214 -6.80 6.20 1.62
C ILE A 214 -5.80 5.31 0.89
N ALA A 215 -5.52 4.14 1.46
CA ALA A 215 -4.61 3.20 0.81
C ALA A 215 -5.24 2.62 -0.48
N ASP A 216 -4.44 2.45 -1.53
CA ASP A 216 -4.83 1.96 -2.86
C ASP A 216 -5.70 0.68 -2.82
N GLU A 217 -5.47 -0.21 -1.85
CA GLU A 217 -6.26 -1.43 -1.71
C GLU A 217 -7.68 -1.23 -1.13
N LEU A 218 -7.89 -0.12 -0.44
CA LEU A 218 -9.18 0.32 0.09
C LEU A 218 -9.82 1.38 -0.80
N ASP A 219 -9.03 2.01 -1.66
CA ASP A 219 -9.45 3.06 -2.58
C ASP A 219 -10.21 2.50 -3.78
N ALA A 220 -11.46 2.95 -3.93
CA ALA A 220 -12.33 2.66 -5.06
C ALA A 220 -12.01 3.55 -6.28
N CYS A 221 -11.36 4.69 -6.05
CA CYS A 221 -11.03 5.73 -7.02
C CYS A 221 -9.51 5.86 -7.20
N GLY A 222 -8.85 4.82 -7.75
CA GLY A 222 -7.38 4.72 -7.81
C GLY A 222 -6.54 5.87 -8.41
N ILE A 223 -7.16 6.93 -8.94
CA ILE A 223 -6.57 8.28 -9.02
C ILE A 223 -7.67 9.29 -8.71
N SER A 224 -7.69 9.79 -7.49
CA SER A 224 -8.59 10.82 -7.03
C SER A 224 -8.16 12.22 -7.49
N ILE A 225 -9.14 13.09 -7.66
CA ILE A 225 -8.90 14.50 -7.97
C ILE A 225 -8.71 15.27 -6.66
N THR A 226 -7.46 15.51 -6.24
CA THR A 226 -7.12 16.10 -4.93
C THR A 226 -7.13 17.64 -4.88
N ALA A 227 -7.88 18.31 -5.75
CA ALA A 227 -8.04 19.77 -5.70
C ALA A 227 -8.73 20.20 -4.38
N GLU A 228 -8.38 21.36 -3.81
CA GLU A 228 -8.93 21.82 -2.52
C GLU A 228 -10.45 22.07 -2.57
N THR A 229 -10.94 22.57 -3.70
CA THR A 229 -12.35 22.91 -3.93
C THR A 229 -12.91 22.18 -5.13
N VAL A 230 -14.21 21.85 -5.06
CA VAL A 230 -14.91 21.21 -6.16
C VAL A 230 -15.01 22.19 -7.33
N ALA A 231 -14.53 21.78 -8.50
CA ALA A 231 -14.66 22.50 -9.75
C ALA A 231 -15.29 21.63 -10.83
N PHE A 232 -16.26 22.18 -11.57
CA PHE A 232 -16.79 21.48 -12.76
C PHE A 232 -15.92 21.80 -13.97
N ASP A 233 -15.49 20.77 -14.71
CA ASP A 233 -14.63 20.87 -15.90
C ASP A 233 -13.32 21.64 -15.64
N GLY A 234 -12.85 21.63 -14.38
CA GLY A 234 -11.59 22.25 -13.96
C GLY A 234 -11.56 23.79 -13.97
N TRP A 235 -12.67 24.48 -14.30
CA TRP A 235 -12.70 25.95 -14.34
C TRP A 235 -13.87 26.57 -13.56
N TYR A 236 -14.98 25.85 -13.36
CA TYR A 236 -16.14 26.38 -12.64
C TYR A 236 -16.06 26.02 -11.16
N GLU A 237 -15.37 26.87 -10.38
CA GLU A 237 -15.24 26.72 -8.94
C GLU A 237 -16.59 26.85 -8.21
N THR A 238 -16.86 25.90 -7.31
CA THR A 238 -18.09 25.90 -6.50
C THR A 238 -17.91 26.61 -5.15
N GLY A 239 -16.66 26.72 -4.67
CA GLY A 239 -16.32 27.18 -3.33
C GLY A 239 -16.67 26.19 -2.21
N VAL A 240 -17.04 24.96 -2.56
CA VAL A 240 -17.23 23.85 -1.61
C VAL A 240 -15.94 23.04 -1.55
N THR A 241 -15.51 22.67 -0.36
CA THR A 241 -14.32 21.81 -0.17
C THR A 241 -14.53 20.47 -0.85
N ASN A 242 -13.50 19.98 -1.53
CA ASN A 242 -13.54 18.68 -2.20
C ASN A 242 -13.12 17.59 -1.23
N TYR A 243 -14.07 17.12 -0.44
CA TYR A 243 -13.83 16.05 0.53
C TYR A 243 -13.58 14.71 -0.18
N VAL A 244 -12.73 13.88 0.42
CA VAL A 244 -12.55 12.46 0.10
C VAL A 244 -13.43 11.66 1.07
N ASP A 245 -14.23 10.74 0.54
CA ASP A 245 -15.08 9.88 1.36
C ASP A 245 -14.34 8.64 1.88
N GLU A 246 -15.04 7.76 2.60
CA GLU A 246 -14.43 6.53 3.16
C GLU A 246 -13.99 5.51 2.11
N SER A 247 -14.36 5.72 0.83
CA SER A 247 -13.99 4.87 -0.29
C SER A 247 -12.81 5.40 -1.10
N GLY A 248 -12.18 6.52 -0.71
CA GLY A 248 -11.08 7.15 -1.47
C GLY A 248 -11.56 7.96 -2.67
N CYS A 249 -12.87 8.16 -2.83
CA CYS A 249 -13.38 9.00 -3.90
C CYS A 249 -13.55 10.44 -3.41
N SER A 250 -12.92 11.39 -4.09
CA SER A 250 -13.26 12.80 -3.89
C SER A 250 -14.64 13.12 -4.47
N ILE A 251 -15.25 14.21 -4.02
CA ILE A 251 -16.51 14.70 -4.60
C ILE A 251 -16.35 14.91 -6.12
N MET A 252 -15.20 15.41 -6.58
CA MET A 252 -14.92 15.57 -8.00
C MET A 252 -14.85 14.24 -8.75
N ASP A 253 -14.33 13.17 -8.15
CA ASP A 253 -14.30 11.84 -8.76
C ASP A 253 -15.70 11.27 -8.97
N LEU A 254 -16.58 11.46 -7.98
CA LEU A 254 -17.98 11.05 -8.09
C LEU A 254 -18.70 11.77 -9.25
N TYR A 255 -18.36 13.03 -9.51
CA TYR A 255 -18.87 13.76 -10.66
C TYR A 255 -18.24 13.32 -11.98
N ALA A 256 -16.93 13.07 -12.01
CA ALA A 256 -16.23 12.56 -13.20
C ALA A 256 -16.77 11.18 -13.62
N ALA A 257 -17.11 10.32 -12.65
CA ALA A 257 -17.75 9.04 -12.91
C ALA A 257 -19.10 9.20 -13.64
N CYS A 258 -19.90 10.22 -13.26
CA CYS A 258 -21.16 10.50 -13.95
C CYS A 258 -20.97 10.95 -15.41
N GLU A 259 -19.91 11.69 -15.71
CA GLU A 259 -19.59 12.12 -17.08
C GLU A 259 -19.23 10.91 -17.95
N ALA A 260 -18.38 10.01 -17.44
CA ALA A 260 -18.02 8.77 -18.13
C ALA A 260 -19.24 7.88 -18.39
N GLU A 261 -20.19 7.79 -17.45
CA GLU A 261 -21.47 7.08 -17.67
C GLU A 261 -22.33 7.72 -18.76
N ALA A 262 -22.36 9.05 -18.82
CA ALA A 262 -23.13 9.77 -19.83
C ALA A 262 -22.55 9.57 -21.24
N GLU A 263 -21.22 9.56 -21.38
CA GLU A 263 -20.53 9.28 -22.64
C GLU A 263 -20.71 7.84 -23.11
N ALA A 264 -20.77 6.88 -22.18
CA ALA A 264 -20.96 5.46 -22.50
C ALA A 264 -22.37 5.15 -23.03
N GLN A 265 -23.36 6.02 -22.78
CA GLN A 265 -24.71 5.82 -23.29
C GLN A 265 -24.78 6.09 -24.81
N PRO A 266 -25.38 5.19 -25.61
CA PRO A 266 -25.49 5.40 -27.04
C PRO A 266 -26.28 6.68 -27.31
N ALA A 267 -25.64 7.64 -27.96
CA ALA A 267 -26.24 8.91 -28.34
C ALA A 267 -27.57 8.64 -29.05
N ILE A 268 -28.68 8.94 -28.37
CA ILE A 268 -30.00 8.86 -28.99
C ILE A 268 -29.96 9.86 -30.14
N PRO A 269 -30.21 9.44 -31.40
CA PRO A 269 -30.07 10.32 -32.54
C PRO A 269 -30.97 11.54 -32.35
N ALA A 270 -30.33 12.68 -32.10
CA ALA A 270 -31.01 13.95 -31.89
C ALA A 270 -31.75 14.30 -33.18
N GLY A 271 -33.06 14.10 -33.18
CA GLY A 271 -33.91 14.55 -34.26
C GLY A 271 -33.78 16.08 -34.45
N PRO A 272 -34.04 16.61 -35.67
CA PRO A 272 -33.68 17.97 -36.08
C PRO A 272 -34.40 19.13 -35.34
N VAL A 273 -35.10 18.86 -34.24
CA VAL A 273 -35.96 19.85 -33.55
C VAL A 273 -35.82 19.81 -32.02
N PHE A 274 -35.02 18.91 -31.44
CA PHE A 274 -34.80 18.91 -30.00
C PHE A 274 -33.58 19.74 -29.67
N SER A 275 -33.82 20.94 -29.13
CA SER A 275 -32.81 21.68 -28.36
C SER A 275 -32.22 20.70 -27.37
N ALA A 276 -30.92 20.38 -27.51
CA ALA A 276 -30.21 19.58 -26.53
C ALA A 276 -30.37 20.27 -25.17
N TYR A 277 -31.09 19.64 -24.26
CA TYR A 277 -31.27 20.16 -22.92
C TYR A 277 -29.92 20.06 -22.21
N SER A 278 -29.27 21.20 -21.98
CA SER A 278 -27.99 21.32 -21.27
C SER A 278 -28.26 21.50 -19.77
N GLY A 279 -28.81 20.47 -19.15
CA GLY A 279 -29.00 20.46 -17.71
C GLY A 279 -28.24 19.31 -17.08
N PRO A 280 -28.08 19.34 -15.75
CA PRO A 280 -27.42 18.26 -15.03
C PRO A 280 -28.13 16.93 -15.29
N SER A 281 -27.35 15.89 -15.50
CA SER A 281 -27.78 14.51 -15.58
C SER A 281 -28.36 14.02 -14.26
N TYR A 282 -29.11 12.92 -14.32
CA TYR A 282 -29.63 12.30 -13.10
C TYR A 282 -28.50 11.89 -12.15
N CYS A 283 -27.42 11.30 -12.67
CA CYS A 283 -26.25 10.91 -11.88
C CYS A 283 -25.67 12.10 -11.11
N GLU A 284 -25.33 13.20 -11.80
CA GLU A 284 -24.78 14.40 -11.17
C GLU A 284 -25.71 14.97 -10.08
N THR A 285 -27.03 14.91 -10.28
CA THR A 285 -27.97 15.34 -9.24
C THR A 285 -28.00 14.41 -8.03
N GLN A 286 -27.82 13.10 -8.23
CA GLN A 286 -27.83 12.13 -7.12
C GLN A 286 -26.56 12.21 -6.28
N VAL A 287 -25.39 12.53 -6.86
CA VAL A 287 -24.12 12.69 -6.12
C VAL A 287 -24.29 13.64 -4.93
N VAL A 288 -24.83 14.84 -5.13
CA VAL A 288 -25.02 15.82 -4.03
C VAL A 288 -25.94 15.28 -2.94
N TYR A 289 -27.00 14.57 -3.32
CA TYR A 289 -27.94 14.03 -2.34
C TYR A 289 -27.31 12.89 -1.54
N GLY A 290 -26.53 12.01 -2.18
CA GLY A 290 -25.75 10.96 -1.52
C GLY A 290 -24.82 11.57 -0.49
N LEU A 291 -23.92 12.46 -0.93
CA LEU A 291 -22.94 13.14 -0.06
C LEU A 291 -23.57 13.81 1.16
N GLN A 292 -24.74 14.45 0.99
CA GLN A 292 -25.43 15.10 2.10
C GLN A 292 -26.10 14.09 3.06
N ILE A 293 -26.61 12.97 2.53
CA ILE A 293 -27.22 11.89 3.33
C ILE A 293 -26.16 11.16 4.15
N ASP A 294 -24.99 10.94 3.55
CA ASP A 294 -23.85 10.25 4.17
C ASP A 294 -23.08 11.18 5.14
N GLY A 295 -23.41 12.48 5.12
CA GLY A 295 -22.84 13.47 6.03
C GLY A 295 -21.46 13.98 5.63
N VAL A 296 -21.02 13.69 4.40
CA VAL A 296 -19.76 14.19 3.81
C VAL A 296 -19.81 15.71 3.64
N ILE A 297 -20.97 16.25 3.26
CA ILE A 297 -21.22 17.70 3.14
C ILE A 297 -22.44 18.13 3.94
N ASP A 298 -22.46 19.39 4.36
CA ASP A 298 -23.62 19.95 5.03
C ASP A 298 -24.72 20.41 4.05
N TYR A 299 -25.87 20.83 4.60
CA TYR A 299 -26.99 21.32 3.78
C TYR A 299 -26.65 22.60 2.98
N THR A 300 -25.79 23.46 3.52
CA THR A 300 -25.35 24.71 2.89
C THR A 300 -24.50 24.40 1.67
N GLU A 301 -23.52 23.51 1.83
CA GLU A 301 -22.63 23.02 0.77
C GLU A 301 -23.40 22.27 -0.31
N SER A 302 -24.33 21.39 0.07
CA SER A 302 -25.26 20.72 -0.86
C SER A 302 -26.07 21.71 -1.71
N ARG A 303 -26.48 22.85 -1.12
CA ARG A 303 -27.17 23.90 -1.87
C ARG A 303 -26.20 24.67 -2.78
N MET A 304 -24.97 24.91 -2.34
CA MET A 304 -23.93 25.55 -3.15
C MET A 304 -23.58 24.69 -4.37
N LEU A 305 -23.29 23.40 -4.18
CA LEU A 305 -23.00 22.45 -5.26
C LEU A 305 -24.13 22.38 -6.28
N ARG A 306 -25.39 22.20 -5.84
CA ARG A 306 -26.53 22.17 -6.77
C ARG A 306 -26.67 23.46 -7.57
N ASN A 307 -26.54 24.63 -6.92
CA ASN A 307 -26.63 25.91 -7.61
C ASN A 307 -25.49 26.07 -8.63
N ALA A 308 -24.27 25.72 -8.23
CA ALA A 308 -23.10 25.79 -9.08
C ALA A 308 -23.25 24.85 -10.30
N LEU A 309 -23.71 23.62 -10.08
CA LEU A 309 -23.96 22.62 -11.13
C LEU A 309 -24.99 23.14 -12.16
N TYR A 310 -26.14 23.66 -11.71
CA TYR A 310 -27.11 24.25 -12.63
C TYR A 310 -26.56 25.48 -13.38
N ASN A 311 -25.74 26.31 -12.73
CA ASN A 311 -25.15 27.48 -13.36
C ASN A 311 -24.06 27.10 -14.38
N TYR A 312 -23.25 26.10 -14.08
CA TYR A 312 -22.25 25.52 -14.98
C TYR A 312 -22.91 25.07 -16.29
N HIS A 313 -23.93 24.20 -16.19
CA HIS A 313 -24.71 23.71 -17.33
C HIS A 313 -25.40 24.85 -18.11
N ARG A 314 -25.88 25.89 -17.42
CA ARG A 314 -26.48 27.08 -18.06
C ARG A 314 -25.45 27.97 -18.76
N SER A 315 -24.21 28.01 -18.27
CA SER A 315 -23.13 28.81 -18.83
C SER A 315 -22.50 28.21 -20.10
N GLY A 316 -22.95 27.02 -20.50
CA GLY A 316 -22.44 26.31 -21.67
C GLY A 316 -21.31 25.34 -21.34
N GLY A 317 -21.26 24.82 -20.10
CA GLY A 317 -20.28 23.82 -19.66
C GLY A 317 -20.17 22.60 -20.57
N ASN A 318 -21.28 22.17 -21.20
CA ASN A 318 -21.29 21.05 -22.15
C ASN A 318 -21.03 21.49 -23.61
N GLY A 319 -20.28 22.57 -23.83
CA GLY A 319 -19.78 22.91 -25.16
C GLY A 319 -18.89 21.78 -25.67
N PRO A 320 -18.91 21.42 -26.97
CA PRO A 320 -18.07 20.35 -27.48
C PRO A 320 -16.59 20.68 -27.21
N SER A 321 -15.94 19.84 -26.41
CA SER A 321 -14.48 19.77 -26.26
C SER A 321 -13.80 19.18 -27.48
#